data_AF-A0A2D8JBD9-F1
#
_entry.id   AF-A0A2D8JBD9-F1
#
_cell.length_a   1.000
_cell.length_b   1.000
_cell.length_c   1.000
_cell.angle_alpha   90.00
_cell.angle_beta   90.00
_cell.angle_gamma   90.00
#
_symmetry.space_group_name_H-M   'P 1'
#
loop_
_entity.id
_entity.type
_entity.pdbx_description
1 polymer ?
#
loop_
_entity_poly.entity_id
_entity_poly.type
_entity_poly.pdbx_seq_one_letter_code
_entity_poly.pdbx_strand_id
1 'polypeptide(L)'
;MPPGLVWSTSSPLKLAEYAAAGLAVVGVNHPGHLLPESREWMDLGPVHDWWSKGISRFSELSPEEWNSVHNSATSAARELTFERLAERLEEFMGSV
;
A
#
# COMPACT_ATOMS: atom_id res chain seq x y z
N MET A 1 13.58 8.50 -5.05
CA MET A 1 13.90 8.63 -3.61
C MET A 1 15.41 8.81 -3.45
N PRO A 2 15.91 9.37 -2.33
CA PRO A 2 17.35 9.43 -2.06
C PRO A 2 17.95 8.01 -2.12
N PRO A 3 19.22 7.84 -2.51
CA PRO A 3 19.80 6.53 -2.85
C PRO A 3 20.08 5.60 -1.64
N GLY A 4 19.33 5.73 -0.54
CA GLY A 4 19.50 4.91 0.65
C GLY A 4 18.79 3.55 0.54
N LEU A 5 19.56 2.47 0.54
CA LEU A 5 19.14 1.05 0.56
C LEU A 5 18.04 0.72 1.59
N VAL A 6 17.92 1.48 2.68
CA VAL A 6 16.93 1.21 3.73
C VAL A 6 15.49 1.36 3.21
N TRP A 7 15.26 2.28 2.26
CA TRP A 7 13.92 2.58 1.74
C TRP A 7 13.41 1.54 0.72
N SER A 8 14.30 0.73 0.12
CA SER A 8 13.90 -0.39 -0.73
C SER A 8 13.36 -1.59 0.05
N THR A 9 13.72 -1.72 1.34
CA THR A 9 13.42 -2.90 2.17
C THR A 9 12.23 -2.74 3.11
N SER A 10 11.96 -1.53 3.63
CA SER A 10 10.98 -1.36 4.72
C SER A 10 9.55 -1.04 4.28
N SER A 11 9.28 -1.02 2.97
CA SER A 11 8.10 -0.32 2.46
C SER A 11 6.79 -1.13 2.41
N PRO A 12 6.80 -2.45 2.14
CA PRO A 12 5.57 -3.26 2.20
C PRO A 12 4.99 -3.34 3.61
N LEU A 13 5.84 -3.37 4.66
CA LEU A 13 5.40 -3.44 6.06
C LEU A 13 4.63 -2.18 6.46
N LYS A 14 5.16 -0.99 6.13
CA LYS A 14 4.49 0.29 6.39
C LYS A 14 3.14 0.38 5.69
N LEU A 15 3.04 -0.16 4.47
CA LEU A 15 1.77 -0.20 3.73
C LEU A 15 0.73 -1.10 4.40
N ALA A 16 1.15 -2.25 4.95
CA ALA A 16 0.25 -3.10 5.72
C ALA A 16 -0.28 -2.39 6.97
N GLU A 17 0.58 -1.65 7.68
CA GLU A 17 0.18 -0.85 8.85
C GLU A 17 -0.79 0.28 8.48
N TYR A 18 -0.53 1.03 7.41
CA TYR A 18 -1.43 2.07 6.93
C TYR A 18 -2.78 1.52 6.47
N ALA A 19 -2.76 0.38 5.76
CA ALA A 19 -3.98 -0.32 5.34
C ALA A 19 -4.80 -0.77 6.55
N ALA A 20 -4.15 -1.34 7.57
CA ALA A 20 -4.81 -1.80 8.79
C ALA A 20 -5.46 -0.65 9.58
N ALA A 21 -4.84 0.54 9.55
CA ALA A 21 -5.40 1.76 10.11
C ALA A 21 -6.49 2.41 9.23
N GLY A 22 -6.75 1.86 8.03
CA GLY A 22 -7.75 2.37 7.11
C GLY A 22 -7.38 3.71 6.46
N LEU A 23 -6.07 3.96 6.29
CA LEU A 23 -5.55 5.22 5.79
C LEU A 23 -5.40 5.22 4.26
N ALA A 24 -5.68 6.36 3.65
CA ALA A 24 -5.27 6.64 2.29
C ALA A 24 -3.75 6.85 2.21
N VAL A 25 -3.13 6.35 1.14
CA VAL A 25 -1.69 6.46 0.91
C VAL A 25 -1.42 7.14 -0.42
N VAL A 26 -0.61 8.19 -0.39
CA VAL A 26 -0.04 8.85 -1.56
C VAL A 26 1.47 8.59 -1.55
N GLY A 27 2.02 8.06 -2.63
CA GLY A 27 3.42 7.64 -2.65
C GLY A 27 4.02 7.51 -4.03
N VAL A 28 5.31 7.19 -4.07
CA VAL A 28 6.03 6.93 -5.32
C VAL A 28 5.66 5.55 -5.85
N ASN A 29 5.40 5.42 -7.15
CA ASN A 29 5.26 4.15 -7.84
C ASN A 29 6.62 3.44 -7.93
N HIS A 30 6.87 2.59 -6.95
CA HIS A 30 8.10 1.84 -6.78
C HIS A 30 7.74 0.38 -6.47
N PRO A 31 8.50 -0.64 -6.94
CA PRO A 31 8.19 -2.04 -6.70
C PRO A 31 7.99 -2.41 -5.23
N GLY A 32 8.73 -1.78 -4.33
CA GLY A 32 8.57 -1.95 -2.88
C GLY A 32 7.25 -1.43 -2.30
N HIS A 33 6.45 -0.67 -3.08
CA HIS A 33 5.12 -0.20 -2.70
C HIS A 33 3.98 -0.96 -3.38
N LEU A 34 4.31 -1.87 -4.29
CA LEU A 34 3.30 -2.57 -5.06
C LEU A 34 2.71 -3.68 -4.20
N LEU A 35 1.44 -3.50 -3.86
CA LEU A 35 0.58 -4.61 -3.45
C LEU A 35 -0.04 -5.24 -4.70
N PRO A 36 -0.42 -6.52 -4.67
CA PRO A 36 -1.20 -7.12 -5.74
C PRO A 36 -2.48 -6.32 -5.93
N GLU A 37 -2.70 -5.89 -7.18
CA GLU A 37 -3.84 -5.12 -7.67
C GLU A 37 -3.90 -3.64 -7.21
N SER A 38 -4.39 -2.79 -8.12
CA SER A 38 -4.59 -1.36 -7.87
C SER A 38 -5.67 -1.18 -6.80
N ARG A 39 -5.30 -0.66 -5.63
CA ARG A 39 -6.22 -0.46 -4.51
C ARG A 39 -6.75 0.98 -4.48
N GLU A 40 -8.05 1.14 -4.25
CA GLU A 40 -8.72 2.43 -4.15
C GLU A 40 -8.12 3.37 -3.09
N TRP A 41 -7.59 2.81 -2.00
CA TRP A 41 -6.94 3.57 -0.92
C TRP A 41 -5.51 4.03 -1.22
N MET A 42 -4.96 3.68 -2.38
CA MET A 42 -3.58 3.97 -2.73
C MET A 42 -3.50 4.75 -4.05
N ASP A 43 -2.70 5.81 -4.07
CA ASP A 43 -2.31 6.53 -5.29
C ASP A 43 -0.79 6.59 -5.38
N LEU A 44 -0.23 5.86 -6.36
CA LEU A 44 1.20 5.80 -6.59
C LEU A 44 1.57 6.53 -7.88
N GLY A 45 2.33 7.61 -7.77
CA GLY A 45 2.75 8.46 -8.88
C GLY A 45 4.24 8.38 -9.21
N PRO A 46 4.70 9.00 -10.31
CA PRO A 46 6.11 9.08 -10.65
C PRO A 46 6.95 9.76 -9.55
N VAL A 47 8.26 9.51 -9.51
CA VAL A 47 9.18 10.07 -8.48
C VAL A 47 9.11 11.60 -8.38
N HIS A 48 8.83 12.26 -9.50
CA HIS A 48 8.54 13.68 -9.56
C HIS A 48 7.01 13.85 -9.50
N ASP A 49 6.53 14.71 -8.61
CA ASP A 49 5.10 15.08 -8.48
C ASP A 49 4.14 13.96 -8.02
N TRP A 50 4.62 12.91 -7.37
CA TRP A 50 3.76 11.86 -6.79
C TRP A 50 2.70 12.41 -5.81
N TRP A 51 2.99 13.52 -5.11
CA TRP A 51 2.08 14.10 -4.12
C TRP A 51 0.92 14.87 -4.74
N SER A 52 1.12 15.55 -5.86
CA SER A 52 0.15 16.52 -6.38
C SER A 52 -1.14 15.83 -6.84
N LYS A 53 -1.01 14.78 -7.66
CA LYS A 53 -2.14 14.00 -8.16
C LYS A 53 -2.91 13.29 -7.03
N GLY A 54 -2.19 12.66 -6.10
CA GLY A 54 -2.80 11.94 -4.99
C GLY A 54 -3.52 12.87 -4.01
N ILE A 55 -2.95 14.04 -3.70
CA ILE A 55 -3.61 15.05 -2.87
C ILE A 55 -4.87 15.57 -3.55
N SER A 56 -4.80 15.92 -4.84
CA SER A 56 -5.99 16.36 -5.59
C SER A 56 -7.10 15.30 -5.54
N ARG A 57 -6.77 14.05 -5.85
CA ARG A 57 -7.72 12.93 -5.81
C ARG A 57 -8.42 12.80 -4.47
N PHE A 58 -7.65 12.75 -3.37
CA PHE A 58 -8.24 12.55 -2.04
C PHE A 58 -8.95 13.79 -1.51
N SER A 59 -8.56 15.00 -1.94
CA SER A 59 -9.20 16.24 -1.52
C SER A 59 -10.61 16.45 -2.08
N GLU A 60 -10.94 15.76 -3.18
CA GLU A 60 -12.22 15.88 -3.88
C GLU A 60 -13.27 14.87 -3.40
N LEU A 61 -12.89 13.95 -2.50
CA LEU A 61 -13.78 12.89 -2.03
C LEU A 61 -14.86 13.39 -1.07
N SER A 62 -16.08 12.94 -1.31
CA SER A 62 -17.21 13.02 -0.38
C SER A 62 -17.00 12.14 0.87
N PRO A 63 -17.75 12.37 1.96
CA PRO A 63 -17.71 11.50 3.13
C PRO A 63 -17.98 10.02 2.83
N GLU A 64 -18.89 9.73 1.90
CA GLU A 64 -19.22 8.37 1.46
C GLU A 64 -18.04 7.71 0.73
N GLU A 65 -17.36 8.46 -0.14
CA GLU A 65 -16.16 7.98 -0.84
C GLU A 65 -14.99 7.78 0.13
N TRP A 66 -14.85 8.63 1.15
CA TRP A 66 -13.88 8.43 2.22
C TRP A 66 -14.14 7.14 3.01
N ASN A 67 -15.40 6.79 3.27
CA ASN A 67 -15.74 5.50 3.87
C ASN A 67 -15.37 4.34 2.94
N SER A 68 -15.56 4.48 1.62
CA SER A 68 -15.12 3.47 0.64
C SER A 68 -13.60 3.25 0.70
N VAL A 69 -12.82 4.34 0.71
CA VAL A 69 -11.36 4.31 0.87
C VAL A 69 -10.95 3.60 2.16
N HIS A 70 -11.55 3.96 3.30
CA HIS A 70 -11.28 3.32 4.57
C HIS A 70 -11.57 1.80 4.56
N ASN A 71 -12.74 1.42 4.03
CA ASN A 71 -13.16 0.02 3.94
C ASN A 71 -12.27 -0.78 2.99
N SER A 72 -11.83 -0.17 1.89
CA SER A 72 -10.91 -0.76 0.91
C SER A 72 -9.53 -1.01 1.53
N ALA A 73 -9.02 -0.05 2.30
CA ALA A 73 -7.75 -0.18 3.04
C ALA A 73 -7.81 -1.31 4.07
N THR A 74 -8.80 -1.29 4.96
CA THR A 74 -8.95 -2.31 6.01
C THR A 74 -9.23 -3.70 5.44
N SER A 75 -9.96 -3.80 4.33
CA SER A 75 -10.15 -5.06 3.61
C SER A 75 -8.84 -5.58 3.02
N ALA A 76 -7.98 -4.70 2.49
CA ALA A 76 -6.66 -5.08 1.98
C ALA A 76 -5.74 -5.63 3.08
N ALA A 77 -5.79 -5.03 4.27
CA ALA A 77 -4.97 -5.44 5.40
C ALA A 77 -5.22 -6.89 5.86
N ARG A 78 -6.41 -7.44 5.60
CA ARG A 78 -6.76 -8.83 5.94
C ARG A 78 -5.91 -9.87 5.20
N GLU A 79 -5.34 -9.49 4.06
CA GLU A 79 -4.44 -10.34 3.28
C GLU A 79 -2.96 -10.11 3.61
N LEU A 80 -2.66 -9.13 4.48
CA LEU A 80 -1.31 -8.70 4.85
C LEU A 80 -0.99 -9.08 6.31
N THR A 81 -1.28 -10.33 6.68
CA THR A 81 -1.08 -10.85 8.03
C THR A 81 0.21 -11.67 8.16
N PHE A 82 0.66 -11.88 9.40
CA PHE A 82 1.81 -12.74 9.67
C PHE A 82 1.53 -14.20 9.33
N GLU A 83 0.30 -14.68 9.51
CA GLU A 83 -0.13 -16.03 9.14
C GLU A 83 0.02 -16.23 7.63
N ARG A 84 -0.47 -15.28 6.82
CA ARG A 84 -0.36 -15.35 5.36
C ARG A 84 1.09 -15.29 4.87
N LEU A 85 1.94 -14.56 5.58
CA LEU A 85 3.38 -14.53 5.33
C LEU A 85 4.02 -15.89 5.62
N ALA A 86 3.66 -16.53 6.74
CA ALA A 86 4.17 -17.85 7.12
C ALA A 86 3.74 -18.92 6.10
N GLU A 87 2.47 -18.96 5.71
CA GLU A 87 1.95 -19.87 4.68
C GLU A 87 2.74 -19.76 3.37
N ARG A 88 2.96 -18.53 2.88
CA ARG A 88 3.74 -18.29 1.64
C ARG A 88 5.19 -18.74 1.76
N LEU A 89 5.79 -18.60 2.93
CA LEU A 89 7.16 -19.04 3.16
C LEU A 89 7.25 -20.58 3.13
N GLU A 90 6.28 -21.25 3.76
CA GLU A 90 6.17 -22.72 3.73
C GLU A 90 5.97 -23.24 2.29
N GLU A 91 5.06 -22.64 1.53
CA GLU A 91 4.84 -22.96 0.11
C GLU A 91 6.12 -22.79 -0.72
N PHE A 92 6.83 -21.67 -0.54
CA PHE A 92 8.08 -21.42 -1.22
C PHE A 92 9.13 -22.48 -0.88
N MET A 93 9.32 -22.79 0.41
CA MET A 93 10.27 -23.81 0.85
C MET A 93 9.92 -25.21 0.34
N GLY A 94 8.63 -25.53 0.14
CA GLY A 94 8.21 -26.80 -0.46
C GLY A 94 8.38 -26.87 -1.99
N SER A 95 8.64 -25.73 -2.65
CA SER A 95 8.82 -25.63 -4.11
C SER A 95 10.28 -25.62 -4.58
N VAL A 96 11.22 -25.53 -3.64
CA VAL A 96 12.68 -25.53 -3.86
C VAL A 96 13.25 -26.90 -3.52
#